data_AF-A0A395IGV3-F1
#
_entry.id   AF-A0A395IGV3-F1
#
_cell.length_a   1.000
_cell.length_b   1.000
_cell.length_c   1.000
_cell.angle_alpha   90.00
_cell.angle_beta   90.00
_cell.angle_gamma   90.00
#
_symmetry.space_group_name_H-M   'P 1'
#
loop_
_entity.id
_entity.type
_entity.pdbx_description
1 polymer ?
#
loop_
_entity_poly.entity_id
_entity_poly.type
_entity_poly.pdbx_seq_one_letter_code
_entity_poly.pdbx_strand_id
1 'polypeptide(L)'
;MAQSSINFERLERVGDVFKKDVQLANAGEKIYYKFVVDGNWVTDHTAPQENDASGNLNNVLTTDRIVKHTPATAGIMSGVAPTSTTSELAKNVPLEKERG
;
A
#
# COMPACT_ATOMS: atom_id res chain seq x y z
N MET A 1 20.23 -13.95 -13.11
CA MET A 1 19.57 -14.32 -11.84
C MET A 1 19.55 -13.07 -10.98
N ALA A 2 18.38 -12.52 -10.65
CA ALA A 2 18.31 -11.37 -9.76
C ALA A 2 18.62 -11.86 -8.34
N GLN A 3 19.76 -11.42 -7.78
CA GLN A 3 20.05 -11.62 -6.36
C GLN A 3 18.92 -10.91 -5.59
N SER A 4 18.10 -11.65 -4.86
CA SER A 4 17.12 -11.05 -3.95
C SER A 4 17.92 -10.43 -2.80
N SER A 5 18.20 -9.13 -2.90
CA SER A 5 18.84 -8.39 -1.81
C SER A 5 17.86 -8.30 -0.65
N ILE A 6 18.23 -8.84 0.50
CA ILE A 6 17.49 -8.64 1.75
C ILE A 6 17.70 -7.18 2.16
N ASN A 7 16.62 -6.42 2.24
CA ASN A 7 16.64 -5.04 2.70
C ASN A 7 16.25 -5.00 4.18
N PHE A 8 17.07 -4.36 5.00
CA PHE A 8 16.78 -4.13 6.42
C PHE A 8 16.42 -2.67 6.64
N GLU A 9 15.25 -2.45 7.22
CA GLU A 9 14.78 -1.12 7.58
C GLU A 9 14.56 -1.05 9.09
N ARG A 10 15.29 -0.14 9.74
CA ARG A 10 15.11 0.10 11.17
C ARG A 10 13.83 0.90 11.39
N LEU A 11 12.89 0.33 12.12
CA LEU A 11 11.67 1.03 12.53
C LEU A 11 11.96 2.10 13.58
N GLU A 12 11.19 3.18 13.52
CA GLU A 12 11.26 4.28 14.48
C GLU A 12 10.18 4.08 15.55
N ARG A 13 10.55 4.30 16.81
CA ARG A 13 9.59 4.29 17.91
C ARG A 13 8.82 5.62 17.92
N VAL A 14 7.50 5.54 17.76
CA VAL A 14 6.58 6.68 17.80
C VAL A 14 5.55 6.40 18.89
N GLY A 15 5.80 6.92 20.09
CA GLY A 15 4.99 6.59 21.28
C GLY A 15 5.15 5.11 21.64
N ASP A 16 4.04 4.37 21.58
CA ASP A 16 3.97 2.93 21.91
C ASP A 16 4.04 2.02 20.68
N VAL A 17 4.22 2.57 19.48
CA VAL A 17 4.30 1.80 18.24
C VAL A 17 5.66 1.97 17.56
N PHE A 18 6.07 0.96 16.81
CA PHE A 18 7.22 1.03 15.91
C PHE A 18 6.72 1.13 14.47
N LYS A 19 7.17 2.14 13.72
CA LYS A 19 6.75 2.35 12.32
C LYS A 19 7.84 3.00 11.48
N LYS A 20 7.77 2.79 10.17
CA LYS A 20 8.59 3.48 9.17
C LYS A 20 7.92 3.37 7.80
N ASP A 21 7.95 4.47 7.04
CA ASP A 21 7.59 4.44 5.63
C ASP A 21 8.80 3.92 4.83
N VAL A 22 8.59 2.82 4.09
CA VAL A 22 9.63 2.15 3.30
C VAL A 22 9.30 2.27 1.82
N GLN A 23 10.24 2.80 1.04
CA GLN A 23 10.12 2.76 -0.42
C GLN A 23 10.42 1.36 -0.93
N LEU A 24 9.43 0.76 -1.60
CA LEU A 24 9.55 -0.57 -2.19
C LEU A 24 10.05 -0.44 -3.63
N ALA A 25 11.12 -1.15 -3.96
CA ALA A 25 11.69 -1.13 -5.32
C ALA A 25 10.72 -1.72 -6.36
N ASN A 26 9.89 -2.70 -5.96
CA ASN A 26 8.86 -3.30 -6.79
C ASN A 26 7.56 -3.45 -5.97
N ALA A 27 6.52 -2.72 -6.37
CA ALA A 27 5.17 -2.79 -5.80
C ALA A 27 4.17 -3.52 -6.73
N GLY A 28 4.66 -4.14 -7.80
CA GLY A 28 3.90 -4.91 -8.77
C GLY A 28 3.70 -6.37 -8.38
N GLU A 29 4.43 -6.84 -7.37
CA GLU A 29 4.40 -8.23 -6.90
C GLU A 29 4.16 -8.29 -5.39
N LYS A 30 3.77 -9.48 -4.93
CA LYS A 30 3.59 -9.79 -3.52
C LYS A 30 4.94 -9.80 -2.80
N ILE A 31 5.00 -9.24 -1.60
CA ILE A 31 6.24 -9.13 -0.82
C ILE A 31 6.11 -9.94 0.46
N TYR A 32 7.14 -10.72 0.76
CA TYR A 32 7.29 -11.38 2.06
C TYR A 32 8.18 -10.53 2.96
N TYR A 33 7.77 -10.36 4.21
CA TYR A 33 8.53 -9.62 5.20
C TYR A 33 8.37 -10.23 6.59
N LYS A 34 9.29 -9.84 7.47
CA LYS A 34 9.32 -10.19 8.90
C LYS A 34 9.88 -9.03 9.70
N PHE A 35 9.60 -9.03 10.99
CA PHE A 35 10.21 -8.11 11.95
C PHE A 35 11.33 -8.81 12.70
N VAL A 36 12.38 -8.06 13.04
CA VAL A 36 13.41 -8.51 13.96
C VAL A 36 13.22 -7.74 15.26
N VAL A 37 12.76 -8.43 16.30
CA VAL A 37 12.53 -7.85 17.64
C VAL A 37 13.47 -8.55 18.60
N ASP A 38 14.37 -7.79 19.23
CA ASP A 38 15.38 -8.30 20.16
C ASP A 38 16.20 -9.48 19.60
N GLY A 39 16.54 -9.40 18.31
CA GLY A 39 17.30 -10.44 17.60
C GLY A 39 16.48 -11.64 17.13
N ASN A 40 15.17 -11.68 17.45
CA ASN A 40 14.28 -12.76 17.03
C ASN A 40 13.47 -12.35 15.79
N TRP A 41 13.41 -13.25 14.81
CA TRP A 41 12.53 -13.11 13.66
C TRP A 41 11.09 -13.45 14.05
N VAL A 42 10.21 -12.45 13.97
CA VAL A 42 8.80 -12.58 14.36
C VAL A 42 7.89 -12.08 13.24
N THR A 43 6.66 -12.55 13.26
CA THR A 43 5.58 -12.09 12.39
C THR A 43 4.53 -11.32 13.18
N ASP A 44 3.88 -10.35 12.53
CA ASP A 44 2.67 -9.73 13.04
C ASP A 44 1.49 -10.69 12.81
N HIS A 45 0.84 -11.12 13.89
CA HIS A 45 -0.28 -12.06 13.86
C HIS A 45 -1.60 -11.40 13.40
N THR A 46 -1.65 -10.08 13.33
CA THR A 46 -2.82 -9.32 12.87
C THR A 46 -2.78 -9.04 11.36
N ALA A 47 -1.63 -9.21 10.73
CA ALA A 47 -1.43 -9.07 9.30
C ALA A 47 -1.50 -10.43 8.58
N PRO A 48 -1.78 -10.46 7.25
CA PRO A 48 -1.71 -11.68 6.46
C PRO A 48 -0.37 -12.38 6.59
N GLN A 49 -0.42 -13.71 6.63
CA GLN A 49 0.74 -14.57 6.76
C GLN A 49 0.68 -15.72 5.75
N GLU A 50 1.84 -16.18 5.29
CA GLU A 50 1.95 -17.29 4.35
C GLU A 50 3.29 -18.00 4.54
N ASN A 51 3.30 -19.32 4.34
CA ASN A 51 4.53 -20.10 4.30
C ASN A 51 5.21 -19.91 2.95
N ASP A 52 6.51 -19.61 2.95
CA ASP A 52 7.30 -19.64 1.73
C ASP A 52 7.56 -21.07 1.25
N ALA A 53 8.21 -21.20 0.09
CA ALA A 53 8.55 -22.50 -0.50
C ALA A 53 9.48 -23.37 0.39
N SER A 54 10.13 -22.77 1.38
CA SER A 54 10.98 -23.46 2.36
C SER A 54 10.24 -23.77 3.67
N GLY A 55 8.94 -23.43 3.76
CA GLY A 55 8.10 -23.68 4.91
C GLY A 55 8.18 -22.61 6.00
N ASN A 56 8.93 -21.52 5.81
CA ASN A 56 8.99 -20.47 6.82
C ASN A 56 7.74 -19.60 6.75
N LEU A 57 7.07 -19.39 7.89
CA LEU A 57 5.94 -18.48 7.99
C LEU A 57 6.44 -17.03 7.93
N ASN A 58 5.96 -16.23 6.98
CA ASN A 58 6.29 -14.82 6.82
C ASN A 58 5.00 -13.98 6.81
N ASN A 59 5.09 -12.68 7.13
CA ASN A 59 4.02 -11.78 6.77
C ASN A 59 4.02 -11.51 5.27
N VAL A 60 2.84 -11.25 4.72
CA VAL A 60 2.66 -11.04 3.29
C VAL A 60 1.97 -9.71 3.02
N LEU A 61 2.56 -8.93 2.12
CA LEU A 61 2.01 -7.68 1.62
C LEU A 61 1.59 -7.90 0.16
N THR A 62 0.29 -7.91 -0.07
CA THR A 62 -0.30 -8.02 -1.40
C THR A 62 -0.34 -6.65 -2.09
N THR A 63 -0.38 -6.63 -3.42
CA THR A 63 -0.23 -5.41 -4.22
C THR A 63 -1.35 -4.39 -4.01
N ASP A 64 -2.53 -4.83 -3.58
CA ASP A 64 -3.67 -3.99 -3.19
C ASP A 64 -3.45 -3.25 -1.85
N ARG A 65 -2.51 -3.73 -1.03
CA ARG A 65 -2.14 -3.13 0.26
C ARG A 65 -0.93 -2.19 0.18
N ILE A 66 -0.35 -2.04 -1.01
CA ILE A 66 0.80 -1.17 -1.24
C ILE A 66 0.29 0.15 -1.81
N VAL A 67 0.62 1.26 -1.15
CA VAL A 67 0.35 2.60 -1.67
C VAL A 67 1.26 2.84 -2.88
N LYS A 68 0.67 2.80 -4.07
CA LYS A 68 1.38 3.13 -5.31
C LYS A 68 1.42 4.64 -5.46
N HIS A 69 2.57 5.22 -5.14
CA HIS A 69 2.85 6.60 -5.51
C HIS A 69 3.00 6.68 -7.02
N THR A 70 1.90 7.03 -7.71
CA THR A 70 2.00 7.56 -9.07
C THR A 70 2.52 8.98 -8.92
N PRO A 71 3.68 9.34 -9.52
CA PRO A 71 4.09 10.73 -9.54
C PRO A 71 2.99 11.53 -10.23
N ALA A 72 2.28 12.36 -9.46
CA ALA A 72 1.44 13.38 -10.05
C ALA A 72 2.37 14.34 -10.80
N THR A 73 2.33 14.26 -12.12
CA THR A 73 2.95 15.21 -13.06
C THR A 73 4.46 15.11 -13.26
N ALA A 74 4.87 14.24 -14.20
CA ALA A 74 5.89 14.60 -15.20
C ALA A 74 5.20 15.18 -16.45
N GLY A 75 4.21 16.05 -16.22
CA GLY A 75 3.29 16.59 -17.23
C GLY A 75 3.02 18.08 -17.05
N ILE A 76 3.96 18.84 -16.48
CA ILE A 76 3.95 20.32 -16.53
C ILE A 76 5.11 20.86 -17.36
N MET A 77 5.23 20.44 -18.62
CA MET A 77 5.67 21.36 -19.68
C MET A 77 4.96 21.00 -20.98
N SER A 78 3.69 21.38 -21.06
CA SER A 78 3.04 22.10 -22.18
C SER A 78 1.57 21.71 -22.21
N GLY A 79 0.70 22.73 -22.22
CA GLY A 79 -0.65 22.67 -21.68
C GLY A 79 -1.60 21.65 -22.32
N VAL A 80 -2.31 20.91 -21.46
CA VAL A 80 -3.77 20.71 -21.47
C VAL A 80 -4.15 20.00 -20.16
N ALA A 81 -5.10 20.57 -19.42
CA ALA A 81 -5.64 19.97 -18.20
C ALA A 81 -6.59 18.82 -18.54
N PRO A 82 -6.55 17.66 -17.84
CA PRO A 82 -7.71 16.78 -17.79
C PRO A 82 -8.60 17.20 -16.63
N THR A 83 -9.63 17.96 -16.96
CA THR A 83 -10.85 18.10 -16.15
C THR A 83 -11.55 16.74 -16.10
N SER A 84 -11.66 16.11 -14.93
CA SER A 84 -12.57 14.98 -14.68
C SER A 84 -12.80 14.85 -13.16
N THR A 85 -13.72 15.62 -12.58
CA THR A 85 -15.18 15.37 -12.47
C THR A 85 -15.53 14.40 -11.32
N THR A 86 -15.80 14.97 -10.14
CA THR A 86 -16.47 14.28 -9.00
C THR A 86 -17.84 14.91 -8.73
N SER A 87 -18.58 15.26 -9.80
CA SER A 87 -19.91 15.88 -9.65
C SER A 87 -21.02 15.17 -10.44
N GLU A 88 -20.76 14.03 -11.08
CA GLU A 88 -21.75 13.39 -11.96
C GLU A 88 -22.58 12.26 -11.32
N LEU A 89 -22.31 11.88 -10.06
CA LEU A 89 -23.04 10.78 -9.39
C LEU A 89 -24.23 11.22 -8.50
N ALA A 90 -24.75 12.44 -8.66
CA ALA A 90 -25.91 12.95 -7.91
C ALA A 90 -27.19 13.09 -8.76
N LYS A 91 -27.28 12.42 -9.93
CA LYS A 91 -28.38 12.62 -10.88
C LYS A 91 -29.57 11.66 -10.80
N ASN A 92 -29.64 10.68 -9.90
CA ASN A 92 -30.76 9.71 -9.92
C ASN A 92 -31.44 9.49 -8.56
N VAL A 93 -32.02 10.54 -7.98
CA VAL A 93 -33.16 10.37 -7.05
C VAL A 93 -34.31 11.27 -7.53
N PRO A 94 -35.30 10.73 -8.25
CA PRO A 94 -36.56 11.43 -8.49
C PRO A 94 -37.36 11.50 -7.19
N LEU A 95 -37.64 12.71 -6.70
CA LEU A 95 -38.69 12.92 -5.70
C LEU A 95 -39.90 13.53 -6.43
N GLU A 96 -41.00 12.81 -6.35
CA GLU A 96 -42.26 13.09 -7.01
C GLU A 96 -42.91 14.39 -6.50
N LYS A 97 -43.65 15.05 -7.40
CA LYS A 97 -44.53 16.19 -7.11
C LYS A 97 -45.63 15.78 -6.13
N GLU A 98 -45.95 16.65 -5.18
CA GLU A 98 -47.36 16.92 -4.89
C GLU A 98 -47.61 18.39 -4.59
N ARG A 99 -48.76 18.85 -5.10
CA ARG A 99 -49.28 20.22 -5.06
C ARG A 99 -50.05 20.42 -3.76
N GLY A 100 -50.00 21.63 -3.23
CA GLY A 100 -50.87 22.14 -2.16
C GLY A 100 -50.62 23.60 -1.94
#